data_AF-A0A2W0EAA3-F1
#
_entry.id   AF-A0A2W0EAA3-F1
#
_cell.length_a   1.000
_cell.length_b   1.000
_cell.length_c   1.000
_cell.angle_alpha   90.00
_cell.angle_beta   90.00
_cell.angle_gamma   90.00
#
_symmetry.space_group_name_H-M   'P 1'
#
loop_
_entity.id
_entity.type
_entity.pdbx_description
1 polymer ?
#
loop_
_entity_poly.entity_id
_entity_poly.type
_entity_poly.pdbx_seq_one_letter_code
_entity_poly.pdbx_strand_id
1 'polypeptide(L)'
;PASSGTGFLDVSAWLQTFGEKQGWAYMDGLHQNIGQYVHSGSKPCKLAAAGEFPIGISFEYPAVQLKRQGAPLDIILPKEGLGWEIEATAVIKGTAHEEAAKKLADFSASPEAMELYKENFAVLAQPGIAKPQTELPADYEQRLIKNDFAWASKNRDEILTEWRKRYDGKSEKVAAK
;
A
#
# COMPACT_ATOMS: atom_id res chain seq x y z
N PRO A 1 -5.86 -4.07 -7.92
CA PRO A 1 -4.41 -4.13 -8.25
C PRO A 1 -4.03 -3.55 -9.63
N ALA A 2 -4.87 -3.69 -10.67
CA ALA A 2 -4.52 -3.23 -12.02
C ALA A 2 -4.27 -1.71 -12.13
N SER A 3 -5.01 -0.92 -11.37
CA SER A 3 -4.98 0.55 -11.37
C SER A 3 -4.60 1.16 -10.00
N SER A 4 -4.30 0.30 -9.01
CA SER A 4 -4.01 0.69 -7.63
C SER A 4 -2.67 0.08 -7.21
N GLY A 5 -1.71 0.92 -6.84
CA GLY A 5 -0.42 0.50 -6.29
C GLY A 5 -0.60 -0.36 -5.04
N THR A 6 -1.30 0.17 -4.02
CA THR A 6 -1.66 -0.55 -2.79
C THR A 6 -2.28 -1.92 -3.10
N GLY A 7 -3.28 -1.96 -3.99
CA GLY A 7 -3.93 -3.23 -4.29
C GLY A 7 -3.01 -4.24 -4.98
N PHE A 8 -2.05 -3.79 -5.79
CA PHE A 8 -1.03 -4.69 -6.36
C PHE A 8 -0.08 -5.21 -5.28
N LEU A 9 0.31 -4.34 -4.35
CA LEU A 9 1.21 -4.67 -3.25
C LEU A 9 0.57 -5.63 -2.25
N ASP A 10 -0.72 -5.50 -1.95
CA ASP A 10 -1.45 -6.49 -1.14
C ASP A 10 -1.37 -7.88 -1.77
N VAL A 11 -1.66 -7.97 -3.08
CA VAL A 11 -1.60 -9.22 -3.84
C VAL A 11 -0.18 -9.80 -3.86
N SER A 12 0.82 -8.98 -4.18
CA SER A 12 2.21 -9.45 -4.22
C SER A 12 2.71 -9.85 -2.83
N ALA A 13 2.31 -9.14 -1.77
CA ALA A 13 2.64 -9.49 -0.40
C ALA A 13 2.01 -10.82 0.00
N TRP A 14 0.73 -11.07 -0.29
CA TRP A 14 0.12 -12.37 0.02
C TRP A 14 0.79 -13.53 -0.72
N LEU A 15 1.17 -13.33 -1.98
CA LEU A 15 1.88 -14.36 -2.75
C LEU A 15 3.27 -14.66 -2.17
N GLN A 16 3.97 -13.63 -1.67
CA GLN A 16 5.29 -13.80 -1.06
C GLN A 16 5.22 -14.38 0.37
N THR A 17 4.21 -14.00 1.15
CA THR A 17 4.01 -14.47 2.52
C THR A 17 3.52 -15.93 2.55
N PHE A 18 2.55 -16.27 1.70
CA PHE A 18 1.93 -17.59 1.73
C PHE A 18 2.53 -18.58 0.72
N GLY A 19 3.31 -18.08 -0.24
CA GLY A 19 3.64 -18.82 -1.46
C GLY A 19 2.49 -18.76 -2.46
N GLU A 20 2.78 -18.83 -3.76
CA GLU A 20 1.79 -18.52 -4.80
C GLU A 20 0.50 -19.35 -4.70
N LYS A 21 0.61 -20.67 -4.53
CA LYS A 21 -0.55 -21.56 -4.47
C LYS A 21 -1.49 -21.19 -3.31
N GLN A 22 -0.94 -20.99 -2.11
CA GLN A 22 -1.71 -20.65 -0.92
C GLN A 22 -2.17 -19.20 -0.95
N GLY A 23 -1.39 -18.28 -1.52
CA GLY A 23 -1.77 -16.88 -1.71
C GLY A 23 -2.98 -16.73 -2.62
N TRP A 24 -3.01 -17.45 -3.75
CA TRP A 24 -4.19 -17.52 -4.61
C TRP A 24 -5.39 -18.16 -3.90
N ALA A 25 -5.19 -19.26 -3.16
CA ALA A 25 -6.27 -19.89 -2.41
C ALA A 25 -6.85 -18.96 -1.32
N TYR A 26 -5.99 -18.19 -0.65
CA TYR A 26 -6.41 -17.15 0.29
C TYR A 26 -7.26 -16.09 -0.41
N MET A 27 -6.80 -15.58 -1.54
CA MET A 27 -7.55 -14.57 -2.32
C MET A 27 -8.87 -15.12 -2.88
N ASP A 28 -8.93 -16.39 -3.26
CA ASP A 28 -10.18 -17.04 -3.70
C ASP A 28 -11.24 -17.03 -2.58
N GLY A 29 -10.81 -17.32 -1.34
CA GLY A 29 -11.66 -17.24 -0.15
C GLY A 29 -12.04 -15.80 0.20
N LEU A 30 -11.07 -14.89 0.20
CA LEU A 30 -11.30 -13.47 0.45
C LEU A 30 -12.31 -12.89 -0.54
N HIS A 31 -12.19 -13.24 -1.83
CA HIS A 31 -13.06 -12.76 -2.90
C HIS A 31 -14.53 -13.01 -2.62
N GLN A 32 -14.90 -14.11 -1.94
CA GLN A 32 -16.30 -14.38 -1.59
C GLN A 32 -16.90 -13.28 -0.72
N ASN A 33 -16.08 -12.64 0.12
CA ASN A 33 -16.47 -11.57 1.03
C ASN A 33 -16.18 -10.16 0.51
N ILE A 34 -15.42 -10.01 -0.59
CA ILE A 34 -15.22 -8.70 -1.21
C ILE A 34 -16.54 -8.22 -1.81
N GLY A 35 -17.03 -7.06 -1.37
CA GLY A 35 -18.18 -6.43 -2.00
C GLY A 35 -17.81 -5.57 -3.22
N GLN A 36 -16.62 -4.96 -3.23
CA GLN A 36 -16.13 -4.18 -4.37
C GLN A 36 -14.60 -4.08 -4.38
N TYR A 37 -13.98 -4.16 -5.57
CA TYR A 37 -12.61 -3.71 -5.79
C TYR A 37 -12.61 -2.29 -6.36
N VAL A 38 -11.83 -1.41 -5.75
CA VAL A 38 -11.78 0.01 -6.12
C VAL A 38 -10.41 0.40 -6.68
N HIS A 39 -10.36 1.45 -7.50
CA HIS A 39 -9.16 1.92 -8.18
C HIS A 39 -8.20 2.68 -7.26
N SER A 40 -8.70 3.28 -6.17
CA SER A 40 -7.88 3.97 -5.18
C SER A 40 -7.57 3.08 -3.98
N GLY A 41 -6.30 2.98 -3.59
CA GLY A 41 -5.86 2.21 -2.42
C GLY A 41 -6.40 2.74 -1.08
N SER A 42 -6.68 4.04 -0.97
CA SER A 42 -7.23 4.64 0.27
C SER A 42 -8.76 4.58 0.37
N LYS A 43 -9.45 4.32 -0.74
CA LYS A 43 -10.92 4.31 -0.78
C LYS A 43 -11.54 3.22 0.10
N PRO A 44 -11.01 1.99 0.22
CA PRO A 44 -11.56 1.00 1.14
C PRO A 44 -11.58 1.49 2.60
N CYS A 45 -10.52 2.15 3.05
CA CYS A 45 -10.45 2.72 4.40
C CYS A 45 -11.49 3.84 4.61
N LYS A 46 -11.71 4.70 3.61
CA LYS A 46 -12.71 5.77 3.66
C LYS A 46 -14.14 5.22 3.69
N LEU A 47 -14.40 4.19 2.90
CA LEU A 47 -15.69 3.48 2.89
C LEU A 47 -15.97 2.84 4.24
N ALA A 48 -14.94 2.26 4.88
CA ALA A 48 -15.07 1.74 6.23
C ALA A 48 -15.31 2.83 7.27
N ALA A 49 -14.59 3.95 7.19
CA ALA A 49 -14.78 5.10 8.08
C ALA A 49 -16.19 5.70 7.98
N ALA A 50 -16.78 5.67 6.79
CA ALA A 50 -18.14 6.13 6.54
C ALA A 50 -19.22 5.11 6.93
N GLY A 51 -18.84 3.89 7.32
CA GLY A 51 -19.77 2.80 7.64
C GLY A 51 -20.43 2.15 6.41
N GLU A 52 -19.95 2.45 5.20
CA GLU A 52 -20.46 1.82 3.96
C GLU A 52 -20.01 0.36 3.83
N PHE A 53 -18.83 0.04 4.35
CA PHE A 53 -18.30 -1.32 4.43
C PHE A 53 -17.76 -1.60 5.83
N PRO A 54 -17.93 -2.82 6.38
CA PRO A 54 -17.43 -3.12 7.73
C PRO A 54 -15.91 -3.24 7.80
N ILE A 55 -15.25 -3.56 6.68
CA ILE A 55 -13.79 -3.77 6.59
C ILE A 55 -13.26 -3.11 5.32
N GLY A 56 -12.19 -2.34 5.45
CA GLY A 56 -11.41 -1.80 4.34
C GLY A 56 -9.97 -2.29 4.40
N ILE A 57 -9.51 -2.96 3.34
CA ILE A 57 -8.09 -3.34 3.19
C ILE A 57 -7.36 -2.17 2.54
N SER A 58 -6.35 -1.63 3.23
CA SER A 58 -5.63 -0.41 2.86
C SER A 58 -4.30 -0.36 3.64
N PHE A 59 -3.42 0.56 3.27
CA PHE A 59 -2.36 1.00 4.18
C PHE A 59 -2.93 1.54 5.49
N GLU A 60 -2.12 1.46 6.53
CA GLU A 60 -2.36 2.00 7.85
C GLU A 60 -2.42 3.54 7.84
N TYR A 61 -1.64 4.20 6.96
CA TYR A 61 -1.60 5.67 6.86
C TYR A 61 -3.00 6.33 6.81
N PRO A 62 -3.89 6.03 5.84
CA PRO A 62 -5.23 6.60 5.83
C PRO A 62 -6.06 6.24 7.06
N ALA A 63 -5.85 5.05 7.65
CA ALA A 63 -6.58 4.64 8.85
C ALA A 63 -6.16 5.44 10.08
N VAL A 64 -4.85 5.67 10.27
CA VAL A 64 -4.30 6.54 11.31
C VAL A 64 -4.83 7.96 11.16
N GLN A 65 -4.78 8.53 9.95
CA GLN A 65 -5.27 9.89 9.70
C GLN A 65 -6.77 10.03 9.98
N LEU A 66 -7.60 9.09 9.50
CA LEU A 66 -9.04 9.12 9.73
C LEU A 66 -9.38 8.87 11.21
N LYS A 67 -8.67 7.98 11.91
CA LYS A 67 -8.85 7.75 13.34
C LYS A 67 -8.51 9.00 14.17
N ARG A 68 -7.45 9.72 13.82
CA ARG A 68 -7.11 11.03 14.44
C ARG A 68 -8.18 12.10 14.19
N GLN A 69 -8.89 12.01 13.07
CA GLN A 69 -10.03 12.87 12.75
C GLN A 69 -11.34 12.44 13.43
N GLY A 70 -11.31 11.37 14.24
CA GLY A 70 -12.47 10.89 14.99
C GLY A 70 -13.32 9.85 14.25
N ALA A 71 -12.84 9.29 13.13
CA ALA A 71 -13.54 8.20 12.47
C ALA A 71 -13.59 6.96 13.40
N PRO A 72 -14.73 6.23 13.46
CA PRO A 72 -14.91 5.06 14.30
C PRO A 72 -14.23 3.83 13.70
N LEU A 73 -12.90 3.85 13.59
CA LEU A 73 -12.08 2.81 12.99
C LEU A 73 -11.22 2.08 14.03
N ASP A 74 -11.12 0.76 13.86
CA ASP A 74 -10.07 -0.06 14.46
C ASP A 74 -9.02 -0.43 13.40
N ILE A 75 -7.75 -0.30 13.79
CA ILE A 75 -6.62 -0.65 12.92
C ILE A 75 -6.19 -2.06 13.29
N ILE A 76 -6.38 -2.99 12.35
CA ILE A 76 -6.04 -4.40 12.52
C ILE A 76 -4.83 -4.71 11.64
N LEU A 77 -3.76 -5.19 12.28
CA LEU A 77 -2.52 -5.59 11.61
C LEU A 77 -2.44 -7.13 11.57
N PRO A 78 -2.55 -7.77 10.39
CA PRO A 78 -2.41 -9.22 10.26
C PRO A 78 -1.10 -9.74 10.86
N LYS A 79 -1.17 -10.89 11.56
CA LYS A 79 -0.01 -11.49 12.24
C LYS A 79 0.92 -12.25 11.29
N GLU A 80 0.39 -12.61 10.12
CA GLU A 80 1.07 -13.34 9.06
C GLU A 80 2.16 -12.48 8.39
N GLY A 81 2.06 -11.15 8.54
CA GLY A 81 3.01 -10.18 8.01
C GLY A 81 2.32 -9.05 7.26
N LEU A 82 2.98 -7.90 7.22
CA LEU A 82 2.50 -6.68 6.57
C LEU A 82 3.26 -6.43 5.27
N GLY A 83 2.53 -6.32 4.16
CA GLY A 83 3.06 -5.79 2.91
C GLY A 83 3.44 -4.33 3.07
N TRP A 84 4.45 -3.87 2.33
CA TRP A 84 4.93 -2.48 2.38
C TRP A 84 5.53 -2.07 1.04
N GLU A 85 5.65 -0.77 0.81
CA GLU A 85 6.31 -0.20 -0.36
C GLU A 85 7.46 0.73 -0.01
N ILE A 86 8.28 0.99 -1.02
CA ILE A 86 9.28 2.06 -0.98
C ILE A 86 8.75 3.19 -1.85
N GLU A 87 8.53 4.34 -1.23
CA GLU A 87 8.32 5.58 -1.98
C GLU A 87 9.66 6.01 -2.60
N ALA A 88 9.69 6.13 -3.92
CA ALA A 88 10.91 6.41 -4.67
C ALA A 88 10.75 7.67 -5.55
N THR A 89 11.80 8.49 -5.58
CA THR A 89 11.92 9.62 -6.50
C THR A 89 12.82 9.24 -7.67
N ALA A 90 12.39 9.54 -8.90
CA ALA A 90 13.17 9.28 -10.10
C ALA A 90 13.19 10.51 -11.03
N VAL A 91 14.37 10.77 -11.64
CA VAL A 91 14.52 11.83 -12.66
C VAL A 91 14.23 11.24 -14.03
N ILE A 92 13.30 11.86 -14.77
CA ILE A 92 12.93 11.44 -16.11
C ILE A 92 14.08 11.71 -17.09
N LYS A 93 14.48 10.67 -17.84
CA LYS A 93 15.51 10.78 -18.88
C LYS A 93 15.10 11.80 -19.94
N GLY A 94 16.00 12.74 -20.26
CA GLY A 94 15.77 13.76 -21.28
C GLY A 94 14.89 14.93 -20.82
N THR A 95 14.65 15.10 -19.52
CA THR A 95 13.98 16.30 -19.00
C THR A 95 14.70 17.58 -19.40
N ALA A 96 13.95 18.61 -19.79
CA ALA A 96 14.48 19.95 -20.09
C ALA A 96 15.00 20.69 -18.84
N HIS A 97 14.74 20.15 -17.65
CA HIS A 97 15.07 20.77 -16.36
C HIS A 97 15.91 19.84 -15.48
N GLU A 98 16.98 19.26 -16.04
CA GLU A 98 17.79 18.24 -15.37
C GLU A 98 18.36 18.69 -14.02
N GLU A 99 18.91 19.91 -13.94
CA GLU A 99 19.47 20.44 -12.70
C GLU A 99 18.40 20.59 -11.60
N ALA A 100 17.24 21.15 -11.95
CA ALA A 100 16.15 21.33 -10.99
C ALA A 100 15.58 19.98 -10.53
N ALA A 101 15.43 19.02 -11.45
CA ALA A 101 14.96 17.68 -11.14
C ALA A 101 15.93 16.94 -10.20
N LYS A 102 17.25 17.07 -10.42
CA LYS A 102 18.27 16.51 -9.51
C LYS A 102 18.21 17.13 -8.13
N LYS A 103 18.13 18.46 -8.02
CA LYS A 103 17.99 19.15 -6.73
C LYS A 103 16.77 18.68 -5.93
N LEU A 104 15.64 18.46 -6.61
CA LEU A 104 14.44 17.92 -5.96
C LEU A 104 14.64 16.46 -5.52
N ALA A 105 15.28 15.63 -6.35
CA ALA A 105 15.59 14.26 -5.99
C ALA A 105 16.53 14.18 -4.77
N ASP A 106 17.59 14.99 -4.76
CA ASP A 106 18.54 15.10 -3.65
C ASP A 106 17.83 15.53 -2.36
N PHE A 107 16.98 16.56 -2.44
CA PHE A 107 16.16 16.99 -1.30
C PHE A 107 15.24 15.87 -0.80
N SER A 108 14.52 15.18 -1.69
CA SER A 108 13.56 14.14 -1.29
C SER A 108 14.19 12.97 -0.52
N ALA A 109 15.50 12.74 -0.70
CA ALA A 109 16.26 11.72 0.00
C ALA A 109 17.02 12.26 1.24
N SER A 110 16.93 13.56 1.53
CA SER A 110 17.71 14.21 2.57
C SER A 110 17.10 14.05 3.97
N PRO A 111 17.89 14.23 5.05
CA PRO A 111 17.36 14.25 6.41
C PRO A 111 16.24 15.29 6.60
N GLU A 112 16.36 16.45 5.97
CA GLU A 112 15.35 17.52 6.04
C GLU A 112 14.00 17.08 5.46
N ALA A 113 13.99 16.30 4.37
CA ALA A 113 12.75 15.72 3.87
C ALA A 113 12.21 14.63 4.80
N MET A 114 13.06 13.78 5.37
CA MET A 114 12.65 12.77 6.36
C MET A 114 12.00 13.40 7.60
N GLU A 115 12.51 14.54 8.05
CA GLU A 115 11.93 15.34 9.13
C GLU A 115 10.51 15.85 8.82
N LEU A 116 10.19 16.08 7.53
CA LEU A 116 8.82 16.39 7.10
C LEU A 116 7.96 15.11 6.99
N TYR A 117 8.54 14.03 6.49
CA TYR A 117 7.86 12.76 6.27
C TYR A 117 7.43 12.08 7.58
N LYS A 118 8.16 12.26 8.68
CA LYS A 118 7.84 11.62 9.98
C LYS A 118 6.47 11.99 10.55
N GLU A 119 5.88 13.11 10.12
CA GLU A 119 4.54 13.53 10.56
C GLU A 119 3.44 12.67 9.91
N ASN A 120 3.78 11.98 8.82
CA ASN A 120 2.86 11.14 8.05
C ASN A 120 3.19 9.65 8.17
N PHE A 121 4.47 9.27 8.06
CA PHE A 121 4.87 7.87 7.91
C PHE A 121 5.44 7.27 9.19
N ALA A 122 5.06 6.02 9.46
CA ALA A 122 5.52 5.27 10.63
C ALA A 122 6.94 4.70 10.47
N VAL A 123 7.36 4.48 9.22
CA VAL A 123 8.69 3.99 8.85
C VAL A 123 9.25 4.92 7.80
N LEU A 124 10.53 5.30 7.94
CA LEU A 124 11.23 6.19 7.02
C LEU A 124 12.48 5.50 6.48
N ALA A 125 12.90 5.92 5.28
CA ALA A 125 14.08 5.35 4.60
C ALA A 125 15.39 5.59 5.38
N GLN A 126 15.46 6.66 6.18
CA GLN A 126 16.57 6.91 7.10
C GLN A 126 16.20 6.48 8.52
N PRO A 127 16.85 5.44 9.08
CA PRO A 127 16.58 4.97 10.43
C PRO A 127 16.81 6.06 11.49
N GLY A 128 15.97 6.07 12.53
CA GLY A 128 16.12 6.96 13.69
C GLY A 128 15.41 8.32 13.60
N ILE A 129 14.81 8.66 12.46
CA ILE A 129 14.04 9.92 12.29
C ILE A 129 12.55 9.73 12.58
N ALA A 130 12.01 8.55 12.23
CA ALA A 130 10.59 8.23 12.43
C ALA A 130 10.21 8.32 13.92
N LYS A 131 8.99 8.82 14.19
CA LYS A 131 8.41 8.86 15.54
C LYS A 131 7.38 7.73 15.69
N PRO A 132 7.28 7.10 16.87
CA PRO A 132 6.18 6.18 17.15
C PRO A 132 4.83 6.86 16.94
N GLN A 133 3.91 6.17 16.28
CA GLN A 133 2.52 6.59 16.15
C GLN A 133 1.69 5.88 17.22
N THR A 134 0.89 6.61 17.99
CA THR A 134 0.08 6.06 19.09
C THR A 134 -0.92 5.00 18.65
N GLU A 135 -1.34 5.07 17.39
CA GLU A 135 -2.30 4.16 16.78
C GLU A 135 -1.68 2.83 16.33
N LEU A 136 -0.35 2.75 16.28
CA LEU A 136 0.40 1.58 15.83
C LEU A 136 1.21 0.98 16.98
N PRO A 137 1.40 -0.36 16.99
CA PRO A 137 2.19 -0.99 18.03
C PRO A 137 3.69 -0.72 17.83
N ALA A 138 4.46 -0.76 18.90
CA ALA A 138 5.90 -0.46 18.86
C ALA A 138 6.72 -1.44 18.00
N ASP A 139 6.21 -2.65 17.77
CA ASP A 139 6.81 -3.67 16.92
C ASP A 139 6.35 -3.59 15.44
N TYR A 140 5.68 -2.51 15.03
CA TYR A 140 5.14 -2.35 13.66
C TYR A 140 6.15 -2.68 12.56
N GLU A 141 7.35 -2.10 12.61
CA GLU A 141 8.41 -2.31 11.61
C GLU A 141 8.86 -3.78 11.56
N GLN A 142 8.83 -4.49 12.70
CA GLN A 142 9.23 -5.90 12.79
C GLN A 142 8.18 -6.85 12.17
N ARG A 143 6.96 -6.37 11.93
CA ARG A 143 5.88 -7.13 11.29
C ARG A 143 5.90 -7.02 9.77
N LEU A 144 6.75 -6.16 9.20
CA LEU A 144 6.90 -6.02 7.76
C LEU A 144 7.52 -7.30 7.18
N ILE A 145 6.96 -7.77 6.07
CA ILE A 145 7.50 -8.96 5.39
C ILE A 145 8.86 -8.65 4.78
N LYS A 146 9.66 -9.69 4.53
CA LYS A 146 10.83 -9.58 3.64
C LYS A 146 10.34 -9.45 2.20
N ASN A 147 10.08 -8.22 1.77
CA ASN A 147 9.51 -7.93 0.46
C ASN A 147 10.58 -7.96 -0.64
N ASP A 148 10.35 -8.72 -1.71
CA ASP A 148 11.19 -8.80 -2.90
C ASP A 148 10.57 -7.97 -4.04
N PHE A 149 10.96 -6.70 -4.09
CA PHE A 149 10.50 -5.76 -5.12
C PHE A 149 10.93 -6.16 -6.54
N ALA A 150 12.07 -6.84 -6.69
CA ALA A 150 12.55 -7.29 -7.99
C ALA A 150 11.67 -8.43 -8.53
N TRP A 151 11.32 -9.38 -7.66
CA TRP A 151 10.34 -10.42 -7.98
C TRP A 151 8.97 -9.81 -8.28
N ALA A 152 8.47 -8.92 -7.44
CA ALA A 152 7.16 -8.30 -7.65
C ALA A 152 7.10 -7.53 -8.99
N SER A 153 8.16 -6.79 -9.33
CA SER A 153 8.28 -6.09 -10.61
C SER A 153 8.31 -7.05 -11.80
N LYS A 154 9.17 -8.08 -11.74
CA LYS A 154 9.32 -9.07 -12.82
C LYS A 154 8.02 -9.84 -13.11
N ASN A 155 7.27 -10.20 -12.08
CA ASN A 155 6.05 -11.01 -12.21
C ASN A 155 4.77 -10.18 -12.31
N ARG A 156 4.88 -8.84 -12.35
CA ARG A 156 3.73 -7.93 -12.26
C ARG A 156 2.63 -8.25 -13.27
N ASP A 157 2.99 -8.44 -14.53
CA ASP A 157 2.01 -8.64 -15.60
C ASP A 157 1.31 -10.00 -15.49
N GLU A 158 2.03 -11.04 -15.10
CA GLU A 158 1.46 -12.38 -14.85
C GLU A 158 0.49 -12.36 -13.67
N ILE A 159 0.91 -11.76 -12.55
CA ILE A 159 0.07 -11.59 -11.35
C ILE A 159 -1.21 -10.83 -11.70
N LEU A 160 -1.10 -9.71 -12.42
CA LEU A 160 -2.26 -8.90 -12.79
C LEU A 160 -3.19 -9.63 -13.76
N THR A 161 -2.63 -10.41 -14.69
CA THR A 161 -3.41 -11.21 -15.64
C THR A 161 -4.21 -12.28 -14.92
N GLU A 162 -3.56 -13.04 -14.04
CA GLU A 162 -4.23 -14.09 -13.27
C GLU A 162 -5.25 -13.51 -12.29
N TRP A 163 -4.91 -12.42 -11.60
CA TRP A 163 -5.86 -11.74 -10.70
C TRP A 163 -7.11 -11.27 -11.45
N ARG A 164 -6.96 -10.65 -12.63
CA ARG A 164 -8.10 -10.18 -13.43
C ARG A 164 -9.00 -11.34 -13.85
N LYS A 165 -8.39 -12.43 -14.32
CA LYS A 165 -9.11 -13.64 -14.72
C LYS A 165 -9.99 -14.18 -13.59
N ARG A 166 -9.53 -14.09 -12.34
CA ARG A 166 -10.24 -14.63 -11.16
C ARG A 166 -11.26 -13.67 -10.56
N TYR A 167 -10.95 -12.37 -10.47
CA TYR A 167 -11.64 -11.48 -9.52
C TYR A 167 -12.22 -10.19 -10.11
N ASP A 168 -11.96 -9.88 -11.39
CA ASP A 168 -12.32 -8.57 -11.97
C ASP A 168 -13.83 -8.32 -12.04
N GLY A 169 -14.66 -9.35 -11.89
CA GLY A 169 -16.13 -9.24 -11.88
C GLY A 169 -16.71 -8.35 -10.77
N LYS A 170 -15.93 -7.97 -9.76
CA LYS A 170 -16.33 -7.04 -8.68
C LYS A 170 -15.61 -5.69 -8.73
N SER A 171 -14.84 -5.42 -9.79
CA SER A 171 -14.15 -4.14 -9.97
C SER A 171 -15.13 -3.01 -10.21
N GLU A 172 -14.87 -1.85 -9.60
CA GLU A 172 -15.61 -0.64 -9.90
C GLU A 172 -15.46 -0.29 -11.38
N LYS A 173 -16.54 0.17 -12.00
CA LYS A 173 -16.52 0.55 -13.41
C LYS A 173 -15.69 1.83 -13.54
N VAL A 174 -14.76 1.82 -14.50
CA VAL A 174 -14.11 3.06 -14.93
C VAL A 174 -15.21 3.97 -15.47
N ALA A 175 -15.32 5.19 -14.94
CA ALA A 175 -16.26 6.16 -15.50
C ALA A 175 -15.96 6.33 -16.99
N ALA A 176 -17.00 6.23 -17.82
CA ALA A 176 -16.86 6.52 -19.25
C ALA A 176 -16.32 7.94 -19.39
N LYS A 177 -15.18 8.08 -20.07
CA LYS A 177 -14.60 9.38 -20.42
C LYS A 177 -15.40 10.02 -21.54
#